data_AF-A0AAV6GWB4-F1
#
_entry.id   AF-A0AAV6GWB4-F1
#
_cell.length_a   1.000
_cell.length_b   1.000
_cell.length_c   1.000
_cell.angle_alpha   90.00
_cell.angle_beta   90.00
_cell.angle_gamma   90.00
#
_symmetry.space_group_name_H-M   'P 1'
#
loop_
_entity.id
_entity.type
_entity.pdbx_description
1 polymer ?
#
loop_
_entity_poly.entity_id
_entity_poly.type
_entity_poly.pdbx_seq_one_letter_code
_entity_poly.pdbx_strand_id
1 'polypeptide(L)'
;MSDIRGSLLRRDPLSAAKEVLYHLDISLGSSALQGPGTSGPSAVATAAVAVERSTVELVEEFIYHTPKDRNAQPKRLSCLQELQLLEIMCSYFQEQSRDAVRHLIFSALFGLQGNQVDDSRMAMLAKLVSMAIAVGRVPILDCTATWLQRSHAVCCVRVARVLVDDYCRVVPGSAHTLKQVFNASPAFCCQFITAVTALYDLSSEDLTPPPALLEMVVDWITDDPRLLLLTFLNTPLPVASLSRGCLELTPLLGLLRWSVKAPLANQRNRKQALANGHAELEKGAGQEAEELYSKLHLSVLQVFLMLQVHLTEKNVIGQLSVLQWDHVVGLVDEVGRLGEELNPLHAANHIQLALDRLAQALQVAMATGALLCAREELRPLCSRLPHNNLMQLVICRTRKWIMWAGCSVCGGQWQKGLYADGQSEE
;
A
#
# COMPACT_ATOMS: atom_id res chain seq x y z
N MET A 1 -31.13 -18.56 -18.12
CA MET A 1 -30.62 -18.09 -16.80
C MET A 1 -31.40 -18.66 -15.61
N SER A 2 -32.74 -18.76 -15.68
CA SER A 2 -33.55 -19.56 -14.75
C SER A 2 -33.06 -21.02 -14.63
N ASP A 3 -32.56 -21.57 -15.74
CA ASP A 3 -32.09 -22.97 -15.81
C ASP A 3 -30.77 -23.20 -15.05
N ILE A 4 -29.83 -22.25 -15.10
CA ILE A 4 -28.56 -22.35 -14.37
C ILE A 4 -28.83 -22.31 -12.87
N ARG A 5 -29.59 -21.31 -12.41
CA ARG A 5 -29.98 -21.20 -10.99
C ARG A 5 -30.73 -22.47 -10.53
N GLY A 6 -31.65 -22.98 -11.33
CA GLY A 6 -32.39 -24.22 -11.03
C GLY A 6 -31.48 -25.45 -10.91
N SER A 7 -30.44 -25.54 -11.75
CA SER A 7 -29.42 -26.59 -11.68
C SER A 7 -28.57 -26.48 -10.39
N LEU A 8 -28.13 -25.26 -10.06
CA LEU A 8 -27.31 -24.99 -8.87
C LEU A 8 -28.05 -25.28 -7.56
N LEU A 9 -29.35 -24.96 -7.49
CA LEU A 9 -30.17 -25.23 -6.30
C LEU A 9 -30.30 -26.73 -5.94
N ARG A 10 -30.05 -27.62 -6.89
CA ARG A 10 -30.13 -29.08 -6.68
C ARG A 10 -28.81 -29.69 -6.19
N ARG A 11 -27.73 -28.91 -6.17
CA ARG A 11 -26.38 -29.37 -5.82
C ARG A 11 -26.07 -29.09 -4.35
N ASP A 12 -25.07 -29.80 -3.83
CA ASP A 12 -24.45 -29.40 -2.57
C ASP A 12 -23.74 -28.03 -2.72
N PRO A 13 -23.53 -27.29 -1.62
CA PRO A 13 -22.98 -25.94 -1.67
C PRO A 13 -21.64 -25.81 -2.40
N LEU A 14 -20.74 -26.79 -2.23
CA LEU A 14 -19.39 -26.72 -2.81
C LEU A 14 -19.41 -27.05 -4.30
N SER A 15 -20.21 -28.03 -4.71
CA SER A 15 -20.43 -28.33 -6.13
C SER A 15 -21.14 -27.20 -6.86
N ALA A 16 -22.06 -26.48 -6.18
CA ALA A 16 -22.67 -25.28 -6.73
C ALA A 16 -21.65 -24.15 -6.90
N ALA A 17 -20.82 -23.89 -5.89
CA ALA A 17 -19.75 -22.89 -5.95
C ALA A 17 -18.75 -23.16 -7.09
N LYS A 18 -18.32 -24.42 -7.25
CA LYS A 18 -17.43 -24.83 -8.35
C LYS A 18 -18.06 -24.58 -9.73
N GLU A 19 -19.33 -24.90 -9.89
CA GLU A 19 -20.07 -24.67 -11.14
C GLU A 19 -20.25 -23.17 -11.42
N VAL A 20 -20.45 -22.34 -10.39
CA VAL A 20 -20.49 -20.88 -10.53
C VAL A 20 -19.15 -20.35 -11.05
N LEU A 21 -18.01 -20.80 -10.50
CA LEU A 21 -16.69 -20.43 -11.01
C LEU A 21 -16.49 -20.84 -12.48
N TYR A 22 -16.97 -22.02 -12.86
CA TYR A 22 -16.90 -22.48 -14.24
C TYR A 22 -17.80 -21.66 -15.20
N HIS A 23 -19.00 -21.31 -14.76
CA HIS A 23 -19.89 -20.43 -15.52
C HIS A 23 -19.30 -19.03 -15.71
N LEU A 24 -18.70 -18.46 -14.64
CA LEU A 24 -17.95 -17.21 -14.68
C LEU A 24 -16.82 -17.27 -15.69
N ASP A 25 -16.09 -18.38 -15.71
CA ASP A 25 -14.98 -18.62 -16.63
C ASP A 25 -15.40 -18.55 -18.09
N ILE A 26 -16.50 -19.24 -18.43
CA ILE A 26 -17.03 -19.26 -19.79
C ILE A 26 -17.55 -17.88 -20.21
N SER A 27 -18.34 -17.24 -19.34
CA SER A 27 -19.01 -15.98 -19.66
C SER A 27 -18.00 -14.83 -19.81
N LEU A 28 -17.08 -14.70 -18.86
CA LEU A 28 -16.07 -13.64 -18.86
C LEU A 28 -14.89 -13.98 -19.78
N GLY A 29 -14.56 -15.26 -19.93
CA GLY A 29 -13.52 -15.73 -20.85
C GLY A 29 -13.84 -15.46 -22.32
N SER A 30 -15.12 -15.51 -22.68
CA SER A 30 -15.62 -15.15 -24.02
C SER A 30 -15.53 -13.63 -24.26
N SER A 31 -15.90 -12.83 -23.27
CA SER A 31 -15.79 -11.36 -23.32
C SER A 31 -14.34 -10.88 -23.40
N ALA A 32 -13.43 -11.57 -22.70
CA ALA A 32 -11.99 -11.27 -22.75
C ALA A 32 -11.33 -11.54 -24.12
N LEU A 33 -11.98 -12.30 -25.02
CA LEU A 33 -11.49 -12.58 -26.38
C LEU A 33 -11.92 -11.51 -27.41
N GLN A 34 -12.90 -10.67 -27.12
CA GLN A 34 -13.50 -9.73 -28.08
C GLN A 34 -12.96 -8.30 -27.97
N GLY A 35 -12.01 -8.02 -27.08
CA GLY A 35 -11.35 -6.70 -26.98
C GLY A 35 -10.20 -6.57 -27.98
N PRO A 36 -10.15 -5.52 -28.84
CA PRO A 36 -9.07 -5.37 -29.79
C PRO A 36 -7.75 -5.01 -29.08
N GLY A 37 -6.73 -5.84 -29.28
CA GLY A 37 -5.32 -5.45 -29.35
C GLY A 37 -4.64 -4.76 -28.15
N THR A 38 -5.24 -4.70 -26.97
CA THR A 38 -4.64 -4.02 -25.80
C THR A 38 -4.52 -5.00 -24.62
N SER A 39 -3.45 -5.79 -24.63
CA SER A 39 -3.02 -6.67 -23.53
C SER A 39 -2.47 -5.87 -22.33
N GLY A 40 -3.24 -4.87 -21.86
CA GLY A 40 -2.84 -3.98 -20.78
C GLY A 40 -3.90 -3.87 -19.68
N PRO A 41 -3.52 -3.38 -18.47
CA PRO A 41 -4.42 -3.22 -17.31
C PRO A 41 -5.68 -2.38 -17.59
N SER A 42 -5.66 -1.58 -18.66
CA SER A 42 -6.74 -0.66 -19.05
C SER A 42 -7.96 -1.35 -19.67
N ALA A 43 -7.82 -2.50 -20.34
CA ALA A 43 -8.97 -3.21 -20.93
C ALA A 43 -9.77 -3.97 -19.85
N VAL A 44 -9.07 -4.51 -18.84
CA VAL A 44 -9.66 -5.14 -17.66
C VAL A 44 -10.41 -4.12 -16.80
N ALA A 45 -9.94 -2.87 -16.73
CA ALA A 45 -10.60 -1.78 -16.02
C ALA A 45 -12.01 -1.47 -16.56
N THR A 46 -12.17 -1.45 -17.89
CA THR A 46 -13.46 -1.19 -18.53
C THR A 46 -14.36 -2.43 -18.52
N ALA A 47 -13.78 -3.62 -18.61
CA ALA A 47 -14.51 -4.90 -18.56
C ALA A 47 -14.97 -5.29 -17.13
N ALA A 48 -14.22 -4.93 -16.08
CA ALA A 48 -14.62 -5.14 -14.68
C ALA A 48 -15.84 -4.29 -14.29
N VAL A 49 -16.06 -3.15 -14.95
CA VAL A 49 -17.26 -2.31 -14.78
C VAL A 49 -18.50 -2.95 -15.42
N ALA A 50 -18.32 -3.93 -16.31
CA ALA A 50 -19.38 -4.63 -17.02
C ALA A 50 -19.62 -6.06 -16.52
N VAL A 51 -19.36 -6.36 -15.23
CA VAL A 51 -19.85 -7.62 -14.65
C VAL A 51 -21.37 -7.57 -14.65
N GLU A 52 -21.99 -8.45 -15.45
CA GLU A 52 -23.44 -8.49 -15.60
C GLU A 52 -24.12 -8.68 -14.23
N ARG A 53 -25.19 -7.93 -13.94
CA ARG A 53 -25.93 -8.00 -12.67
C ARG A 53 -26.32 -9.44 -12.29
N SER A 54 -26.65 -10.25 -13.29
CA SER A 54 -27.00 -11.67 -13.14
C SER A 54 -25.85 -12.51 -12.58
N THR A 55 -24.61 -12.15 -12.91
CA THR A 55 -23.40 -12.80 -12.41
C THR A 55 -23.17 -12.49 -10.93
N VAL A 56 -23.35 -11.22 -10.55
CA VAL A 56 -23.24 -10.78 -9.15
C VAL A 56 -24.24 -11.54 -8.27
N GLU A 57 -25.49 -11.70 -8.74
CA GLU A 57 -26.51 -12.44 -8.00
C GLU A 57 -26.15 -13.92 -7.78
N LEU A 58 -25.55 -14.59 -8.76
CA LEU A 58 -25.12 -15.99 -8.62
C LEU A 58 -23.98 -16.10 -7.59
N VAL A 59 -23.03 -15.17 -7.61
CA VAL A 59 -21.95 -15.11 -6.64
C VAL A 59 -22.49 -14.88 -5.22
N GLU A 60 -23.41 -13.93 -5.05
CA GLU A 60 -24.01 -13.65 -3.74
C GLU A 60 -24.81 -14.83 -3.19
N GLU A 61 -25.58 -15.52 -4.04
CA GLU A 61 -26.43 -16.64 -3.64
C GLU A 61 -25.62 -17.91 -3.36
N PHE A 62 -24.62 -18.26 -4.18
CA PHE A 62 -23.96 -19.58 -4.14
C PHE A 62 -22.51 -19.56 -3.62
N ILE A 63 -21.83 -18.41 -3.61
CA ILE A 63 -20.50 -18.27 -2.98
C ILE A 63 -20.67 -17.68 -1.58
N TYR A 64 -21.41 -16.58 -1.46
CA TYR A 64 -21.60 -15.88 -0.18
C TYR A 64 -22.85 -16.33 0.59
N HIS A 65 -23.63 -17.25 0.04
CA HIS A 65 -24.79 -17.87 0.70
C HIS A 65 -25.82 -16.85 1.23
N THR A 66 -25.97 -15.75 0.50
CA THR A 66 -26.92 -14.68 0.84
C THR A 66 -28.30 -15.06 0.30
N PRO A 67 -29.33 -15.18 1.16
CA PRO A 67 -30.67 -15.52 0.71
C PRO A 67 -31.26 -14.38 -0.13
N LYS A 68 -31.85 -14.73 -1.29
CA LYS A 68 -32.62 -13.77 -2.12
C LYS A 68 -33.90 -13.29 -1.43
N ASP A 69 -34.51 -14.14 -0.59
CA ASP A 69 -35.71 -13.80 0.17
C ASP A 69 -35.36 -13.29 1.58
N ARG A 70 -35.81 -12.08 1.93
CA ARG A 70 -35.63 -11.48 3.27
C ARG A 70 -36.12 -12.36 4.43
N ASN A 71 -37.00 -13.33 4.16
CA ASN A 71 -37.57 -14.24 5.15
C ASN A 71 -36.86 -15.60 5.23
N ALA A 72 -35.91 -15.90 4.35
CA ALA A 72 -35.16 -17.15 4.38
C ALA A 72 -33.96 -17.03 5.32
N GLN A 73 -33.75 -18.03 6.18
CA GLN A 73 -32.59 -18.09 7.06
C GLN A 73 -31.30 -18.24 6.24
N PRO A 74 -30.25 -17.45 6.51
CA PRO A 74 -28.98 -17.59 5.82
C PRO A 74 -28.35 -18.94 6.12
N LYS A 75 -28.15 -19.77 5.08
CA LYS A 75 -27.44 -21.04 5.19
C LYS A 75 -25.94 -20.75 5.27
N ARG A 76 -25.41 -20.61 6.48
CA ARG A 76 -23.95 -20.45 6.67
C ARG A 76 -23.23 -21.77 6.41
N LEU A 77 -22.10 -21.69 5.72
CA LEU A 77 -21.16 -22.80 5.58
C LEU A 77 -20.56 -23.15 6.95
N SER A 78 -20.25 -24.43 7.17
CA SER A 78 -19.40 -24.84 8.29
C SER A 78 -17.95 -24.40 8.07
N CYS A 79 -17.13 -24.35 9.12
CA CYS A 79 -15.71 -23.99 8.99
C CYS A 79 -14.95 -24.92 8.02
N LEU A 80 -15.30 -26.22 8.01
CA LEU A 80 -14.70 -27.19 7.08
C LEU A 80 -15.11 -26.88 5.63
N GLN A 81 -16.39 -26.58 5.39
CA GLN A 81 -16.87 -26.22 4.06
C GLN A 81 -16.28 -24.89 3.59
N GLU A 82 -16.11 -23.92 4.49
CA GLU A 82 -15.45 -22.65 4.15
C GLU A 82 -13.99 -22.88 3.74
N LEU A 83 -13.25 -23.73 4.48
CA LEU A 83 -11.88 -24.11 4.10
C LEU A 83 -11.83 -24.82 2.73
N GLN A 84 -12.75 -25.76 2.49
CA GLN A 84 -12.86 -26.45 1.20
C GLN A 84 -13.20 -25.49 0.06
N LEU A 85 -14.05 -24.48 0.30
CA LEU A 85 -14.35 -23.45 -0.67
C LEU A 85 -13.08 -22.63 -1.01
N LEU A 86 -12.30 -22.24 -0.01
CA LEU A 86 -11.02 -21.54 -0.23
C LEU A 86 -10.04 -22.39 -1.04
N GLU A 87 -9.98 -23.71 -0.78
CA GLU A 87 -9.17 -24.65 -1.55
C GLU A 87 -9.62 -24.77 -3.02
N ILE A 88 -10.95 -24.83 -3.25
CA ILE A 88 -11.53 -24.81 -4.60
C ILE A 88 -11.14 -23.52 -5.33
N MET A 89 -11.24 -22.36 -4.67
CA MET A 89 -10.85 -21.08 -5.24
C MET A 89 -9.35 -21.04 -5.55
N CYS A 90 -8.49 -21.50 -4.63
CA CYS A 90 -7.06 -21.61 -4.84
C CYS A 90 -6.72 -22.47 -6.07
N SER A 91 -7.33 -23.65 -6.17
CA SER A 91 -7.12 -24.58 -7.29
C SER A 91 -7.57 -23.95 -8.60
N TYR A 92 -8.75 -23.32 -8.60
CA TYR A 92 -9.29 -22.63 -9.77
C TYR A 92 -8.34 -21.53 -10.30
N PHE A 93 -7.89 -20.61 -9.43
CA PHE A 93 -6.99 -19.52 -9.85
C PHE A 93 -5.62 -20.05 -10.30
N GLN A 94 -5.13 -21.13 -9.68
CA GLN A 94 -3.89 -21.78 -10.09
C GLN A 94 -4.02 -22.38 -11.50
N GLU A 95 -5.12 -23.07 -11.79
CA GLU A 95 -5.36 -23.77 -13.07
C GLU A 95 -5.69 -22.83 -14.24
N GLN A 96 -6.33 -21.68 -13.99
CA GLN A 96 -6.74 -20.76 -15.07
C GLN A 96 -5.53 -20.07 -15.72
N SER A 97 -5.03 -20.56 -16.85
CA SER A 97 -3.88 -20.00 -17.59
C SER A 97 -3.98 -18.53 -18.04
N ARG A 98 -5.20 -17.95 -18.16
CA ARG A 98 -5.42 -16.62 -18.73
C ARG A 98 -5.51 -15.53 -17.66
N ASP A 99 -4.47 -14.71 -17.54
CA ASP A 99 -4.41 -13.65 -16.51
C ASP A 99 -5.57 -12.66 -16.59
N ALA A 100 -5.98 -12.24 -17.79
CA ALA A 100 -7.12 -11.33 -17.95
C ALA A 100 -8.41 -11.93 -17.36
N VAL A 101 -8.62 -13.24 -17.52
CA VAL A 101 -9.79 -13.95 -16.98
C VAL A 101 -9.70 -14.08 -15.47
N ARG A 102 -8.52 -14.40 -14.93
CA ARG A 102 -8.28 -14.40 -13.47
C ARG A 102 -8.69 -13.06 -12.86
N HIS A 103 -8.22 -11.95 -13.41
CA HIS A 103 -8.52 -10.62 -12.87
C HIS A 103 -10.00 -10.25 -12.95
N LEU A 104 -10.69 -10.63 -14.05
CA LEU A 104 -12.13 -10.40 -14.19
C LEU A 104 -12.94 -11.20 -13.18
N ILE A 105 -12.59 -12.46 -12.95
CA ILE A 105 -13.28 -13.33 -12.00
C ILE A 105 -13.01 -12.89 -10.58
N PHE A 106 -11.78 -12.52 -10.27
CA PHE A 106 -11.43 -11.92 -8.99
C PHE A 106 -12.25 -10.64 -8.74
N SER A 107 -12.40 -9.80 -9.76
CA SER A 107 -13.25 -8.60 -9.68
C SER A 107 -14.73 -8.93 -9.49
N ALA A 108 -15.25 -9.97 -10.15
CA ALA A 108 -16.65 -10.39 -9.95
C ALA A 108 -16.90 -10.97 -8.54
N LEU A 109 -15.91 -11.68 -8.00
CA LEU A 109 -15.98 -12.27 -6.66
C LEU A 109 -15.83 -11.22 -5.55
N PHE A 110 -14.93 -10.25 -5.70
CA PHE A 110 -14.54 -9.33 -4.61
C PHE A 110 -14.79 -7.86 -4.91
N GLY A 111 -15.46 -7.54 -6.02
CA GLY A 111 -15.93 -6.19 -6.32
C GLY A 111 -17.04 -5.77 -5.36
N LEU A 112 -16.80 -4.69 -4.62
CA LEU A 112 -17.72 -4.18 -3.60
C LEU A 112 -18.91 -3.47 -4.26
N GLN A 113 -20.11 -3.74 -3.74
CA GLN A 113 -21.37 -3.26 -4.32
C GLN A 113 -22.06 -2.19 -3.44
N GLY A 114 -21.50 -1.86 -2.28
CA GLY A 114 -22.12 -0.97 -1.28
C GLY A 114 -23.27 -1.64 -0.53
N ASN A 115 -23.25 -2.97 -0.41
CA ASN A 115 -24.32 -3.77 0.19
C ASN A 115 -23.84 -4.56 1.41
N GLN A 116 -24.77 -5.20 2.14
CA GLN A 116 -24.43 -5.96 3.36
C GLN A 116 -23.59 -7.22 3.11
N VAL A 117 -23.46 -7.66 1.84
CA VAL A 117 -22.64 -8.81 1.46
C VAL A 117 -21.16 -8.44 1.39
N ASP A 118 -20.85 -7.15 1.27
CA ASP A 118 -19.46 -6.67 1.18
C ASP A 118 -18.63 -7.08 2.39
N ASP A 119 -19.21 -7.16 3.60
CA ASP A 119 -18.47 -7.66 4.77
C ASP A 119 -18.10 -9.14 4.64
N SER A 120 -18.99 -9.97 4.08
CA SER A 120 -18.70 -11.37 3.76
C SER A 120 -17.67 -11.50 2.64
N ARG A 121 -17.74 -10.65 1.60
CA ARG A 121 -16.74 -10.57 0.52
C ARG A 121 -15.36 -10.25 1.08
N MET A 122 -15.28 -9.24 1.94
CA MET A 122 -14.04 -8.81 2.57
C MET A 122 -13.46 -9.87 3.51
N ALA A 123 -14.30 -10.53 4.30
CA ALA A 123 -13.85 -11.61 5.18
C ALA A 123 -13.31 -12.81 4.39
N MET A 124 -14.00 -13.23 3.32
CA MET A 124 -13.55 -14.31 2.45
C MET A 124 -12.28 -13.94 1.69
N LEU A 125 -12.18 -12.70 1.19
CA LEU A 125 -10.98 -12.19 0.54
C LEU A 125 -9.77 -12.28 1.47
N ALA A 126 -9.88 -11.78 2.70
CA ALA A 126 -8.78 -11.81 3.66
C ALA A 126 -8.33 -13.25 3.97
N LYS A 127 -9.28 -14.18 4.17
CA LYS A 127 -8.97 -15.61 4.36
C LYS A 127 -8.33 -16.24 3.14
N LEU A 128 -8.81 -15.93 1.94
CA LEU A 128 -8.25 -16.44 0.68
C LEU A 128 -6.81 -15.97 0.47
N VAL A 129 -6.54 -14.68 0.71
CA VAL A 129 -5.19 -14.11 0.59
C VAL A 129 -4.27 -14.69 1.65
N SER A 130 -4.74 -14.82 2.89
CA SER A 130 -3.99 -15.47 3.97
C SER A 130 -3.63 -16.91 3.60
N MET A 131 -4.58 -17.72 3.13
CA MET A 131 -4.30 -19.08 2.65
C MET A 131 -3.37 -19.09 1.43
N ALA A 132 -3.54 -18.17 0.47
CA ALA A 132 -2.69 -18.07 -0.71
C ALA A 132 -1.22 -17.77 -0.36
N ILE A 133 -0.97 -16.98 0.67
CA ILE A 133 0.38 -16.75 1.20
C ILE A 133 0.93 -18.06 1.79
N ALA A 134 0.16 -18.74 2.64
CA ALA A 134 0.58 -19.98 3.30
C ALA A 134 0.92 -21.12 2.32
N VAL A 135 0.16 -21.25 1.23
CA VAL A 135 0.33 -22.33 0.24
C VAL A 135 0.96 -21.87 -1.08
N GLY A 136 1.48 -20.64 -1.15
CA GLY A 136 2.24 -20.13 -2.29
C GLY A 136 1.45 -19.95 -3.60
N ARG A 137 0.21 -19.49 -3.55
CA ARG A 137 -0.67 -19.30 -4.73
C ARG A 137 -0.49 -17.92 -5.35
N VAL A 138 0.60 -17.75 -6.10
CA VAL A 138 0.99 -16.50 -6.78
C VAL A 138 -0.15 -15.85 -7.59
N PRO A 139 -0.96 -16.57 -8.38
CA PRO A 139 -2.01 -15.93 -9.18
C PRO A 139 -3.06 -15.18 -8.35
N ILE A 140 -3.34 -15.64 -7.11
CA ILE A 140 -4.24 -14.93 -6.20
C ILE A 140 -3.59 -13.66 -5.67
N LEU A 141 -2.29 -13.72 -5.35
CA LEU A 141 -1.54 -12.57 -4.84
C LEU A 141 -1.45 -11.46 -5.88
N ASP A 142 -1.24 -11.80 -7.15
CA ASP A 142 -1.21 -10.83 -8.26
C ASP A 142 -2.58 -10.19 -8.51
N CYS A 143 -3.66 -10.99 -8.51
CA CYS A 143 -5.02 -10.46 -8.56
C CYS A 143 -5.31 -9.53 -7.37
N THR A 144 -4.83 -9.90 -6.18
CA THR A 144 -4.99 -9.11 -4.95
C THR A 144 -4.21 -7.80 -5.03
N ALA A 145 -3.01 -7.79 -5.60
CA ALA A 145 -2.25 -6.57 -5.83
C ALA A 145 -3.04 -5.57 -6.69
N THR A 146 -3.60 -6.05 -7.82
CA THR A 146 -4.44 -5.21 -8.69
C THR A 146 -5.71 -4.75 -7.99
N TRP A 147 -6.32 -5.61 -7.15
CA TRP A 147 -7.50 -5.26 -6.36
C TRP A 147 -7.18 -4.18 -5.32
N LEU A 148 -6.07 -4.29 -4.57
CA LEU A 148 -5.62 -3.30 -3.58
C LEU A 148 -5.38 -1.94 -4.21
N GLN A 149 -4.78 -1.91 -5.41
CA GLN A 149 -4.53 -0.66 -6.13
C GLN A 149 -5.81 0.10 -6.49
N ARG A 150 -6.91 -0.62 -6.76
CA ARG A 150 -8.16 -0.05 -7.28
C ARG A 150 -9.26 0.09 -6.24
N SER A 151 -9.05 -0.46 -5.05
CA SER A 151 -10.04 -0.49 -3.98
C SER A 151 -9.89 0.70 -3.04
N HIS A 152 -10.97 1.01 -2.33
CA HIS A 152 -10.94 2.06 -1.31
C HIS A 152 -9.95 1.72 -0.20
N ALA A 153 -9.21 2.72 0.30
CA ALA A 153 -8.13 2.54 1.27
C ALA A 153 -8.60 1.81 2.53
N VAL A 154 -9.81 2.10 3.02
CA VAL A 154 -10.40 1.43 4.19
C VAL A 154 -10.49 -0.08 3.99
N CYS A 155 -10.86 -0.55 2.81
CA CYS A 155 -10.97 -1.98 2.51
C CYS A 155 -9.58 -2.63 2.42
N CYS A 156 -8.62 -1.93 1.82
CA CYS A 156 -7.23 -2.40 1.74
C CYS A 156 -6.61 -2.57 3.13
N VAL A 157 -6.82 -1.58 4.01
CA VAL A 157 -6.37 -1.59 5.39
C VAL A 157 -7.00 -2.74 6.19
N ARG A 158 -8.28 -3.08 5.94
CA ARG A 158 -8.94 -4.24 6.58
C ARG A 158 -8.24 -5.56 6.22
N VAL A 159 -7.93 -5.77 4.93
CA VAL A 159 -7.20 -6.99 4.49
C VAL A 159 -5.81 -7.00 5.11
N ALA A 160 -5.08 -5.88 5.03
CA ALA A 160 -3.74 -5.77 5.59
C ALA A 160 -3.71 -6.08 7.09
N ARG A 161 -4.71 -5.61 7.86
CA ARG A 161 -4.83 -5.90 9.29
C ARG A 161 -4.94 -7.40 9.56
N VAL A 162 -5.82 -8.11 8.85
CA VAL A 162 -5.98 -9.57 9.03
C VAL A 162 -4.66 -10.30 8.74
N LEU A 163 -3.95 -9.92 7.67
CA LEU A 163 -2.67 -10.54 7.34
C LEU A 163 -1.59 -10.24 8.38
N VAL A 164 -1.53 -9.01 8.90
CA VAL A 164 -0.57 -8.68 9.96
C VAL A 164 -0.91 -9.41 11.26
N ASP A 165 -2.19 -9.57 11.58
CA ASP A 165 -2.61 -10.36 12.74
C ASP A 165 -2.19 -11.83 12.56
N ASP A 166 -2.50 -12.46 11.42
CA ASP A 166 -2.15 -13.86 11.13
C ASP A 166 -0.63 -14.13 11.12
N TYR A 167 0.14 -13.24 10.48
CA TYR A 167 1.55 -13.49 10.17
C TYR A 167 2.55 -12.79 11.09
N CYS A 168 2.16 -11.71 11.77
CA CYS A 168 3.09 -10.91 12.57
C CYS A 168 2.73 -10.86 14.06
N ARG A 169 1.52 -11.29 14.46
CA ARG A 169 1.07 -11.21 15.87
C ARG A 169 0.65 -12.56 16.45
N VAL A 170 -0.17 -13.34 15.75
CA VAL A 170 -0.85 -14.51 16.33
C VAL A 170 0.06 -15.74 16.38
N VAL A 171 0.86 -16.00 15.34
CA VAL A 171 1.67 -17.22 15.23
C VAL A 171 3.17 -16.87 15.24
N PRO A 172 3.94 -17.28 16.26
CA PRO A 172 5.39 -17.09 16.26
C PRO A 172 6.05 -17.74 15.04
N GLY A 173 6.91 -16.99 14.35
CA GLY A 173 7.67 -17.47 13.18
C GLY A 173 6.90 -17.49 11.85
N SER A 174 5.59 -17.23 11.83
CA SER A 174 4.82 -17.16 10.57
C SER A 174 5.21 -15.97 9.69
N ALA A 175 5.82 -14.93 10.27
CA ALA A 175 6.35 -13.78 9.53
C ALA A 175 7.34 -14.19 8.41
N HIS A 176 8.07 -15.29 8.60
CA HIS A 176 8.95 -15.83 7.58
C HIS A 176 8.19 -16.29 6.32
N THR A 177 7.02 -16.92 6.49
CA THR A 177 6.16 -17.31 5.36
C THR A 177 5.72 -16.09 4.57
N LEU A 178 5.32 -15.02 5.25
CA LEU A 178 4.97 -13.76 4.57
C LEU A 178 6.19 -13.16 3.87
N LYS A 179 7.37 -13.16 4.52
CA LYS A 179 8.62 -12.64 3.96
C LYS A 179 9.00 -13.33 2.63
N GLN A 180 8.73 -14.63 2.49
CA GLN A 180 9.00 -15.38 1.26
C GLN A 180 8.16 -14.93 0.05
N VAL A 181 7.03 -14.25 0.27
CA VAL A 181 6.15 -13.77 -0.81
C VAL A 181 6.87 -12.80 -1.75
N PHE A 182 7.86 -12.06 -1.25
CA PHE A 182 8.62 -11.10 -2.05
C PHE A 182 9.25 -11.70 -3.32
N ASN A 183 9.75 -12.93 -3.24
CA ASN A 183 10.33 -13.61 -4.40
C ASN A 183 9.27 -14.10 -5.40
N ALA A 184 8.02 -14.23 -4.96
CA ALA A 184 6.94 -14.83 -5.73
C ALA A 184 6.01 -13.78 -6.35
N SER A 185 5.63 -12.74 -5.60
CA SER A 185 4.78 -11.63 -6.07
C SER A 185 5.24 -10.27 -5.50
N PRO A 186 6.23 -9.63 -6.14
CA PRO A 186 6.65 -8.27 -5.78
C PRO A 186 5.51 -7.23 -5.89
N ALA A 187 4.58 -7.43 -6.83
CA ALA A 187 3.43 -6.55 -7.00
C ALA A 187 2.54 -6.53 -5.76
N PHE A 188 2.27 -7.71 -5.18
CA PHE A 188 1.55 -7.82 -3.92
C PHE A 188 2.32 -7.17 -2.78
N CYS A 189 3.63 -7.44 -2.64
CA CYS A 189 4.45 -6.83 -1.60
C CYS A 189 4.41 -5.29 -1.66
N CYS A 190 4.55 -4.69 -2.86
CA CYS A 190 4.44 -3.24 -3.03
C CYS A 190 3.09 -2.71 -2.49
N GLN A 191 1.98 -3.33 -2.88
CA GLN A 191 0.64 -2.91 -2.46
C GLN A 191 0.37 -3.17 -0.97
N PHE A 192 0.89 -4.28 -0.44
CA PHE A 192 0.80 -4.61 0.97
C PHE A 192 1.55 -3.57 1.82
N ILE A 193 2.75 -3.14 1.43
CA ILE A 193 3.48 -2.07 2.12
C ILE A 193 2.65 -0.77 2.13
N THR A 194 2.05 -0.40 0.99
CA THR A 194 1.17 0.79 0.94
C THR A 194 -0.02 0.64 1.90
N ALA A 195 -0.65 -0.52 1.97
CA ALA A 195 -1.79 -0.77 2.84
C ALA A 195 -1.41 -0.77 4.33
N VAL A 196 -0.31 -1.42 4.73
CA VAL A 196 0.12 -1.47 6.14
C VAL A 196 0.63 -0.12 6.64
N THR A 197 1.25 0.69 5.77
CA THR A 197 1.69 2.05 6.14
C THR A 197 0.54 3.06 6.20
N ALA A 198 -0.61 2.74 5.58
CA ALA A 198 -1.87 3.44 5.81
C ALA A 198 -2.60 2.96 7.08
N LEU A 199 -2.40 1.69 7.48
CA LEU A 199 -2.97 1.12 8.71
C LEU A 199 -2.26 1.62 9.97
N TYR A 200 -0.93 1.53 10.00
CA TYR A 200 -0.11 1.93 11.13
C TYR A 200 0.43 3.32 10.88
N ASP A 201 -0.11 4.32 11.57
CA ASP A 201 0.28 5.73 11.36
C ASP A 201 1.13 6.29 12.51
N LEU A 202 1.46 5.45 13.51
CA LEU A 202 2.16 5.83 14.74
C LEU A 202 1.40 6.84 15.62
N SER A 203 0.09 7.02 15.42
CA SER A 203 -0.73 7.94 16.22
C SER A 203 -1.08 7.40 17.61
N SER A 204 -0.93 6.10 17.87
CA SER A 204 -1.04 5.45 19.18
C SER A 204 -0.13 4.23 19.27
N GLU A 205 -0.04 3.61 20.45
CA GLU A 205 0.68 2.35 20.66
C GLU A 205 0.09 1.22 19.79
N ASP A 206 -1.24 1.06 19.76
CA ASP A 206 -1.94 0.05 18.94
C ASP A 206 -1.73 0.24 17.41
N LEU A 207 -1.42 1.47 17.01
CA LEU A 207 -1.16 1.88 15.63
C LEU A 207 0.35 1.99 15.34
N THR A 208 1.19 1.41 16.19
CA THR A 208 2.61 1.18 15.93
C THR A 208 2.78 -0.15 15.19
N PRO A 209 3.57 -0.20 14.10
CA PRO A 209 3.76 -1.44 13.35
C PRO A 209 4.45 -2.50 14.22
N PRO A 210 3.98 -3.76 14.20
CA PRO A 210 4.65 -4.85 14.92
C PRO A 210 6.12 -5.00 14.49
N PRO A 211 7.06 -5.35 15.40
CA PRO A 211 8.47 -5.47 15.07
C PRO A 211 8.75 -6.41 13.88
N ALA A 212 8.09 -7.56 13.83
CA ALA A 212 8.24 -8.52 12.73
C ALA A 212 7.79 -7.96 11.37
N LEU A 213 6.76 -7.09 11.36
CA LEU A 213 6.33 -6.38 10.15
C LEU A 213 7.37 -5.36 9.71
N LEU A 214 7.90 -4.57 10.66
CA LEU A 214 8.92 -3.55 10.36
C LEU A 214 10.20 -4.19 9.81
N GLU A 215 10.71 -5.24 10.46
CA GLU A 215 11.89 -5.99 10.02
C GLU A 215 11.71 -6.53 8.61
N MET A 216 10.59 -7.22 8.35
CA MET A 216 10.28 -7.76 7.02
C MET A 216 10.20 -6.68 5.94
N VAL A 217 9.56 -5.54 6.22
CA VAL A 217 9.48 -4.43 5.26
C VAL A 217 10.86 -3.83 4.99
N VAL A 218 11.68 -3.64 6.02
CA VAL A 218 13.05 -3.13 5.86
C VAL A 218 13.90 -4.11 5.05
N ASP A 219 13.78 -5.41 5.29
CA ASP A 219 14.50 -6.43 4.53
C ASP A 219 14.12 -6.42 3.06
N TRP A 220 12.82 -6.43 2.73
CA TRP A 220 12.36 -6.36 1.34
C TRP A 220 12.87 -5.14 0.59
N ILE A 221 12.87 -3.97 1.25
CA ILE A 221 13.33 -2.72 0.64
C ILE A 221 14.86 -2.73 0.47
N THR A 222 15.58 -3.28 1.44
CA THR A 222 17.04 -3.38 1.39
C THR A 222 17.48 -4.34 0.27
N ASP A 223 16.74 -5.43 0.07
CA ASP A 223 17.00 -6.43 -0.97
C ASP A 223 16.71 -5.87 -2.39
N ASP A 224 15.56 -5.21 -2.61
CA ASP A 224 15.28 -4.50 -3.87
C ASP A 224 14.49 -3.19 -3.66
N PRO A 225 15.17 -2.02 -3.64
CA PRO A 225 14.51 -0.73 -3.49
C PRO A 225 13.50 -0.40 -4.60
N ARG A 226 13.61 -1.04 -5.78
CA ARG A 226 12.68 -0.81 -6.91
C ARG A 226 11.28 -1.33 -6.61
N LEU A 227 11.14 -2.22 -5.61
CA LEU A 227 9.85 -2.69 -5.10
C LEU A 227 8.89 -1.52 -4.83
N LEU A 228 9.39 -0.43 -4.24
CA LEU A 228 8.58 0.73 -3.86
C LEU A 228 8.06 1.54 -5.06
N LEU A 229 8.66 1.35 -6.24
CA LEU A 229 8.26 2.01 -7.48
C LEU A 229 7.45 1.10 -8.41
N LEU A 230 7.29 -0.18 -8.09
CA LEU A 230 6.74 -1.18 -9.00
C LEU A 230 5.35 -0.82 -9.52
N THR A 231 4.46 -0.38 -8.63
CA THR A 231 3.11 0.06 -9.03
C THR A 231 3.17 1.29 -9.92
N PHE A 232 3.97 2.30 -9.54
CA PHE A 232 4.16 3.51 -10.34
C PHE A 232 4.69 3.20 -11.74
N LEU A 233 5.64 2.27 -11.86
CA LEU A 233 6.25 1.91 -13.14
C LEU A 233 5.28 1.20 -14.08
N ASN A 234 4.41 0.34 -13.52
CA ASN A 234 3.47 -0.49 -14.26
C ASN A 234 2.09 0.15 -14.48
N THR A 235 1.79 1.29 -13.83
CA THR A 235 0.49 1.96 -13.96
C THR A 235 0.55 3.03 -15.05
N PRO A 236 -0.37 3.02 -16.03
CA PRO A 236 -0.45 4.09 -17.02
C PRO A 236 -0.81 5.42 -16.34
N LEU A 237 -0.01 6.45 -16.60
CA LEU A 237 -0.05 7.77 -15.98
C LEU A 237 -1.43 8.49 -16.01
N PRO A 238 -2.32 8.31 -17.01
CA PRO A 238 -3.67 8.92 -16.99
C PRO A 238 -4.58 8.42 -15.87
N VAL A 239 -4.25 7.28 -15.23
CA VAL A 239 -5.04 6.66 -14.13
C VAL A 239 -4.50 7.06 -12.75
N ALA A 240 -3.26 7.56 -12.68
CA ALA A 240 -2.59 7.90 -11.43
C ALA A 240 -3.21 9.13 -10.72
N SER A 241 -3.95 9.98 -11.44
CA SER A 241 -4.48 11.25 -10.93
C SER A 241 -5.94 11.21 -10.45
N LEU A 242 -6.64 10.06 -10.49
CA LEU A 242 -8.11 10.06 -10.48
C LEU A 242 -8.82 9.25 -9.38
N SER A 243 -8.12 8.54 -8.49
CA SER A 243 -8.84 7.68 -7.53
C SER A 243 -8.87 8.25 -6.11
N ARG A 244 -9.74 9.24 -5.91
CA ARG A 244 -10.02 9.81 -4.57
C ARG A 244 -10.53 8.69 -3.65
N GLY A 245 -9.85 8.46 -2.54
CA GLY A 245 -10.19 7.43 -1.55
C GLY A 245 -9.48 6.09 -1.73
N CYS A 246 -8.64 5.90 -2.76
CA CYS A 246 -7.76 4.74 -2.89
C CYS A 246 -6.44 4.91 -2.15
N LEU A 247 -5.64 3.83 -2.12
CA LEU A 247 -4.27 3.89 -1.63
C LEU A 247 -3.36 4.76 -2.52
N GLU A 248 -2.28 5.26 -1.93
CA GLU A 248 -1.23 5.97 -2.65
C GLU A 248 -0.60 5.08 -3.74
N LEU A 249 -0.14 5.71 -4.83
CA LEU A 249 0.48 4.98 -5.94
C LEU A 249 1.81 4.31 -5.54
N THR A 250 2.49 4.84 -4.52
CA THR A 250 3.74 4.28 -3.99
C THR A 250 3.67 4.21 -2.47
N PRO A 251 4.40 3.27 -1.83
CA PRO A 251 4.47 3.21 -0.37
C PRO A 251 5.32 4.34 0.25
N LEU A 252 5.96 5.19 -0.56
CA LEU A 252 6.98 6.16 -0.10
C LEU A 252 6.46 7.12 0.96
N LEU A 253 5.25 7.65 0.80
CA LEU A 253 4.66 8.57 1.79
C LEU A 253 4.47 7.88 3.15
N GLY A 254 3.97 6.65 3.15
CA GLY A 254 3.72 5.89 4.37
C GLY A 254 5.01 5.52 5.10
N LEU A 255 6.04 5.09 4.36
CA LEU A 255 7.36 4.79 4.91
C LEU A 255 8.11 6.05 5.37
N LEU A 256 7.94 7.16 4.67
CA LEU A 256 8.43 8.47 5.12
C LEU A 256 7.76 8.86 6.43
N ARG A 257 6.44 8.70 6.55
CA ARG A 257 5.72 8.95 7.80
C ARG A 257 6.25 8.09 8.94
N TRP A 258 6.49 6.79 8.69
CA TRP A 258 7.09 5.89 9.69
C TRP A 258 8.45 6.39 10.17
N SER A 259 9.38 6.62 9.24
CA SER A 259 10.73 7.05 9.57
C SER A 259 10.78 8.41 10.28
N VAL A 260 9.96 9.38 9.88
CA VAL A 260 9.91 10.72 10.50
C VAL A 260 9.26 10.69 11.89
N LYS A 261 8.14 9.99 12.07
CA LYS A 261 7.38 10.00 13.34
C LYS A 261 7.94 9.04 14.38
N ALA A 262 8.66 7.99 13.99
CA ALA A 262 9.15 6.96 14.90
C ALA A 262 9.90 7.49 16.14
N PRO A 263 10.85 8.44 16.04
CA PRO A 263 11.53 8.98 17.23
C PRO A 263 10.57 9.61 18.25
N LEU A 264 9.50 10.27 17.76
CA LEU A 264 8.49 10.90 18.60
C LEU A 264 7.54 9.87 19.22
N ALA A 265 7.09 8.90 18.41
CA ALA A 265 6.19 7.85 18.85
C ALA A 265 6.85 6.95 19.91
N ASN A 266 8.10 6.53 19.71
CA ASN A 266 8.86 5.74 20.67
C ASN A 266 9.02 6.47 22.01
N GLN A 267 9.37 7.76 21.96
CA GLN A 267 9.52 8.56 23.17
C GLN A 267 8.19 8.74 23.93
N ARG A 268 7.08 8.91 23.21
CA ARG A 268 5.74 8.96 23.82
C ARG A 268 5.38 7.63 24.48
N ASN A 269 5.53 6.51 23.77
CA ASN A 269 5.15 5.19 24.27
C ASN A 269 6.01 4.80 25.48
N ARG A 270 7.33 5.07 25.45
CA ARG A 270 8.23 4.84 26.59
C ARG A 270 7.78 5.58 27.85
N LYS A 271 7.28 6.80 27.73
CA LYS A 271 6.71 7.53 28.87
C LYS A 271 5.44 6.88 29.39
N GLN A 272 4.53 6.45 28.50
CA GLN A 272 3.31 5.77 28.91
C GLN A 272 3.63 4.46 29.65
N ALA A 273 4.62 3.70 29.17
CA ALA A 273 5.10 2.49 29.85
C ALA A 273 5.71 2.79 31.23
N LEU A 274 6.48 3.88 31.37
CA LEU A 274 7.02 4.35 32.67
C LEU A 274 5.90 4.77 33.64
N ALA A 275 4.87 5.46 33.16
CA ALA A 275 3.72 5.85 33.97
C ALA A 275 2.89 4.63 34.41
N ASN A 276 2.88 3.57 33.61
CA ASN A 276 2.17 2.32 33.88
C ASN A 276 3.01 1.29 34.64
N GLY A 277 4.27 1.60 34.99
CA GLY A 277 5.14 0.73 35.79
C GLY A 277 5.79 -0.45 35.04
N HIS A 278 5.79 -0.46 33.70
CA HIS A 278 6.27 -1.57 32.86
C HIS A 278 7.72 -1.37 32.37
N ALA A 279 8.62 -0.79 33.19
CA ALA A 279 9.85 -0.15 32.72
C ALA A 279 11.05 -1.07 32.39
N GLU A 280 11.06 -2.34 32.78
CA GLU A 280 12.31 -3.12 32.86
C GLU A 280 12.63 -4.05 31.67
N LEU A 281 11.70 -4.34 30.75
CA LEU A 281 11.95 -5.32 29.66
C LEU A 281 12.40 -4.74 28.30
N GLU A 282 12.29 -3.43 28.05
CA GLU A 282 12.29 -2.90 26.67
C GLU A 282 13.58 -2.22 26.17
N LYS A 283 14.66 -2.16 26.97
CA LYS A 283 15.87 -1.41 26.56
C LYS A 283 16.57 -1.97 25.30
N GLY A 284 16.50 -3.28 25.06
CA GLY A 284 17.11 -3.92 23.88
C GLY A 284 16.25 -3.81 22.62
N ALA A 285 14.96 -4.16 22.72
CA ALA A 285 14.03 -4.14 21.58
C ALA A 285 13.80 -2.73 21.01
N GLY A 286 13.85 -1.69 21.85
CA GLY A 286 13.73 -0.30 21.40
C GLY A 286 14.89 0.16 20.52
N GLN A 287 16.12 -0.30 20.79
CA GLN A 287 17.31 0.06 20.00
C GLN A 287 17.32 -0.60 18.62
N GLU A 288 16.92 -1.87 18.54
CA GLU A 288 16.81 -2.59 17.25
C GLU A 288 15.77 -1.94 16.35
N ALA A 289 14.60 -1.55 16.89
CA ALA A 289 13.58 -0.83 16.14
C ALA A 289 14.07 0.54 15.63
N GLU A 290 14.84 1.29 16.44
CA GLU A 290 15.42 2.58 16.01
C GLU A 290 16.42 2.43 14.86
N GLU A 291 17.21 1.36 14.85
CA GLU A 291 18.11 1.04 13.74
C GLU A 291 17.32 0.72 12.47
N LEU A 292 16.25 -0.08 12.57
CA LEU A 292 15.36 -0.39 11.45
C LEU A 292 14.73 0.88 10.86
N TYR A 293 14.24 1.82 11.68
CA TYR A 293 13.72 3.10 11.18
C TYR A 293 14.79 3.98 10.52
N SER A 294 16.04 3.89 10.98
CA SER A 294 17.16 4.62 10.37
C SER A 294 17.52 4.04 9.00
N LYS A 295 17.58 2.71 8.88
CA LYS A 295 17.74 2.00 7.60
C LYS A 295 16.58 2.30 6.65
N LEU A 296 15.35 2.32 7.17
CA LEU A 296 14.17 2.66 6.40
C LEU A 296 14.24 4.09 5.85
N HIS A 297 14.59 5.06 6.69
CA HIS A 297 14.76 6.46 6.28
C HIS A 297 15.76 6.59 5.12
N LEU A 298 16.95 5.98 5.28
CA LEU A 298 17.97 5.98 4.24
C LEU A 298 17.46 5.37 2.93
N SER A 299 16.75 4.24 3.03
CA SER A 299 16.17 3.56 1.86
C SER A 299 15.14 4.43 1.14
N VAL A 300 14.27 5.14 1.88
CA VAL A 300 13.31 6.09 1.30
C VAL A 300 14.04 7.20 0.53
N LEU A 301 15.10 7.78 1.10
CA LEU A 301 15.91 8.80 0.41
C LEU A 301 16.56 8.26 -0.87
N GLN A 302 17.11 7.04 -0.82
CA GLN A 302 17.70 6.38 -1.98
C GLN A 302 16.67 6.13 -3.09
N VAL A 303 15.44 5.72 -2.73
CA VAL A 303 14.38 5.53 -3.71
C VAL A 303 13.93 6.86 -4.33
N PHE A 304 13.90 7.98 -3.58
CA PHE A 304 13.65 9.28 -4.20
C PHE A 304 14.70 9.65 -5.26
N LEU A 305 15.98 9.35 -5.01
CA LEU A 305 17.05 9.58 -5.99
C LEU A 305 16.85 8.68 -7.23
N MET A 306 16.49 7.42 -7.04
CA MET A 306 16.19 6.50 -8.14
C MET A 306 14.94 6.90 -8.93
N LEU A 307 13.92 7.43 -8.25
CA LEU A 307 12.69 7.91 -8.88
C LEU A 307 12.98 9.04 -9.88
N GLN A 308 13.94 9.92 -9.60
CA GLN A 308 14.33 11.00 -10.51
C GLN A 308 14.71 10.47 -11.91
N VAL A 309 15.47 9.37 -11.96
CA VAL A 309 15.89 8.74 -13.23
C VAL A 309 14.66 8.31 -14.02
N HIS A 310 13.72 7.61 -13.38
CA HIS A 310 12.50 7.13 -14.02
C HIS A 310 11.57 8.26 -14.46
N LEU A 311 11.45 9.33 -13.67
CA LEU A 311 10.66 10.51 -14.05
C LEU A 311 11.28 11.21 -15.27
N THR A 312 12.61 11.25 -15.35
CA THR A 312 13.35 11.82 -16.50
C THR A 312 13.11 10.99 -17.75
N GLU A 313 13.30 9.66 -17.67
CA GLU A 313 13.12 8.74 -18.80
C GLU A 313 11.69 8.76 -19.34
N LYS A 314 10.69 8.89 -18.47
CA LYS A 314 9.27 9.00 -18.85
C LYS A 314 8.85 10.43 -19.25
N ASN A 315 9.74 11.41 -19.17
CA ASN A 315 9.49 12.83 -19.45
C ASN A 315 8.30 13.42 -18.66
N VAL A 316 8.19 13.06 -17.38
CA VAL A 316 7.11 13.49 -16.47
C VAL A 316 7.60 14.25 -15.24
N ILE A 317 8.89 14.61 -15.20
CA ILE A 317 9.42 15.53 -14.18
C ILE A 317 8.60 16.82 -14.21
N GLY A 318 8.17 17.28 -13.04
CA GLY A 318 7.38 18.50 -12.91
C GLY A 318 5.90 18.34 -13.26
N GLN A 319 5.47 17.18 -13.79
CA GLN A 319 4.08 16.93 -14.20
C GLN A 319 3.34 16.00 -13.22
N LEU A 320 4.07 15.13 -12.52
CA LEU A 320 3.52 14.21 -11.55
C LEU A 320 4.22 14.37 -10.20
N SER A 321 3.44 14.67 -9.16
CA SER A 321 3.93 14.63 -7.78
C SER A 321 3.69 13.24 -7.20
N VAL A 322 4.75 12.58 -6.73
CA VAL A 322 4.63 11.29 -6.01
C VAL A 322 4.26 11.54 -4.54
N LEU A 323 4.77 12.62 -3.95
CA LEU A 323 4.30 13.15 -2.68
C LEU A 323 3.31 14.28 -2.93
N GLN A 324 2.04 14.07 -2.59
CA GLN A 324 1.04 15.13 -2.68
C GLN A 324 1.30 16.19 -1.60
N TRP A 325 1.12 17.46 -1.95
CA TRP A 325 1.34 18.58 -1.05
C TRP A 325 0.48 18.49 0.22
N ASP A 326 -0.80 18.16 0.10
CA ASP A 326 -1.72 18.03 1.23
C ASP A 326 -1.23 16.98 2.25
N HIS A 327 -0.62 15.90 1.78
CA HIS A 327 -0.05 14.87 2.65
C HIS A 327 1.22 15.34 3.36
N VAL A 328 2.02 16.20 2.71
CA VAL A 328 3.18 16.84 3.33
C VAL A 328 2.75 17.83 4.41
N VAL A 329 1.72 18.65 4.14
CA VAL A 329 1.12 19.57 5.11
C VAL A 329 0.66 18.79 6.34
N GLY A 330 -0.11 17.71 6.14
CA GLY A 330 -0.57 16.85 7.24
C GLY A 330 0.58 16.26 8.06
N LEU A 331 1.65 15.79 7.42
CA LEU A 331 2.83 15.27 8.13
C LEU A 331 3.55 16.34 8.94
N VAL A 332 3.73 17.54 8.38
CA VAL A 332 4.34 18.68 9.10
C VAL A 332 3.51 19.06 10.32
N ASP A 333 2.19 19.16 10.18
CA ASP A 333 1.28 19.48 11.27
C ASP A 333 1.32 18.41 12.38
N GLU A 334 1.33 17.13 12.01
CA GLU A 334 1.44 16.03 12.97
C GLU A 334 2.77 16.04 13.73
N VAL A 335 3.88 16.27 13.04
CA VAL A 335 5.22 16.38 13.65
C VAL A 335 5.30 17.58 14.57
N GLY A 336 4.74 18.73 14.17
CA GLY A 336 4.67 19.93 15.00
C GLY A 336 3.88 19.67 16.28
N ARG A 337 2.66 19.12 16.17
CA ARG A 337 1.81 18.78 17.31
C ARG A 337 2.48 17.80 18.28
N LEU A 338 3.10 16.73 17.76
CA LEU A 338 3.82 15.76 18.59
C LEU A 338 5.07 16.39 19.23
N GLY A 339 5.76 17.28 18.51
CA GLY A 339 6.90 18.03 19.03
C GLY A 339 6.52 18.92 20.21
N GLU A 340 5.39 19.63 20.12
CA GLU A 340 4.86 20.46 21.21
C GLU A 340 4.46 19.62 22.43
N GLU A 341 3.77 18.49 22.22
CA GLU A 341 3.38 17.56 23.30
C GLU A 341 4.60 17.01 24.06
N LEU A 342 5.69 16.76 23.33
CA LEU A 342 6.91 16.16 23.88
C LEU A 342 7.93 17.18 24.40
N ASN A 343 7.80 18.47 24.05
CA ASN A 343 8.76 19.52 24.44
C ASN A 343 8.93 19.66 25.97
N PRO A 344 7.86 19.63 26.80
CA PRO A 344 8.00 19.68 28.27
C PRO A 344 8.75 18.48 28.87
N LEU A 345 8.99 17.43 28.09
CA LEU A 345 9.56 16.16 28.53
C LEU A 345 11.05 16.04 28.23
N HIS A 346 11.72 17.14 27.90
CA HIS A 346 13.14 17.18 27.51
C HIS A 346 13.48 16.22 26.35
N ALA A 347 12.52 15.96 25.46
CA ALA A 347 12.66 15.08 24.31
C ALA A 347 13.42 15.72 23.12
N ALA A 348 14.26 16.73 23.39
CA ALA A 348 14.88 17.57 22.38
C ALA A 348 15.62 16.76 21.29
N ASN A 349 16.36 15.71 21.66
CA ASN A 349 17.10 14.88 20.69
C ASN A 349 16.16 14.14 19.72
N HIS A 350 15.05 13.59 20.21
CA HIS A 350 14.06 12.89 19.37
C HIS A 350 13.32 13.86 18.45
N ILE A 351 13.00 15.06 18.96
CA ILE A 351 12.41 16.15 18.17
C ILE A 351 13.36 16.59 17.07
N GLN A 352 14.63 16.84 17.38
CA GLN A 352 15.64 17.21 16.38
C GLN A 352 15.82 16.10 15.34
N LEU A 353 15.88 14.83 15.75
CA LEU A 353 16.01 13.71 14.81
C LEU A 353 14.81 13.61 13.85
N ALA A 354 13.58 13.77 14.35
CA ALA A 354 12.39 13.77 13.52
C ALA A 354 12.40 14.94 12.51
N LEU A 355 12.78 16.14 12.97
CA LEU A 355 12.89 17.33 12.12
C LEU A 355 14.02 17.20 11.08
N ASP A 356 15.15 16.60 11.44
CA ASP A 356 16.24 16.32 10.51
C ASP A 356 15.79 15.34 9.42
N ARG A 357 15.11 14.24 9.79
CA ARG A 357 14.56 13.28 8.81
C ARG A 357 13.56 13.94 7.88
N LEU A 358 12.66 14.76 8.41
CA LEU A 358 11.70 15.52 7.61
C LEU A 358 12.38 16.50 6.66
N ALA A 359 13.37 17.27 7.14
CA ALA A 359 14.12 18.22 6.33
C ALA A 359 14.87 17.53 5.18
N GLN A 360 15.55 16.41 5.46
CA GLN A 360 16.25 15.62 4.45
C GLN A 360 15.28 15.11 3.38
N ALA A 361 14.14 14.56 3.79
CA ALA A 361 13.16 14.02 2.86
C ALA A 361 12.54 15.09 1.98
N LEU A 362 12.17 16.25 2.54
CA LEU A 362 11.65 17.39 1.77
C LEU A 362 12.68 17.89 0.77
N GLN A 363 13.93 18.06 1.20
CA GLN A 363 15.02 18.51 0.33
C GLN A 363 15.23 17.55 -0.85
N VAL A 364 15.33 16.24 -0.58
CA VAL A 364 15.56 15.23 -1.62
C VAL A 364 14.34 15.14 -2.53
N ALA A 365 13.13 15.08 -1.99
CA ALA A 365 11.91 14.97 -2.79
C ALA A 365 11.68 16.17 -3.72
N MET A 366 12.00 17.39 -3.26
CA MET A 366 11.96 18.59 -4.12
C MET A 366 13.03 18.53 -5.21
N ALA A 367 14.26 18.12 -4.86
CA ALA A 367 15.37 18.05 -5.81
C ALA A 367 15.16 16.98 -6.90
N THR A 368 14.45 15.90 -6.59
CA THR A 368 14.19 14.78 -7.51
C THR A 368 12.90 14.97 -8.32
N GLY A 369 12.11 16.01 -8.04
CA GLY A 369 10.80 16.23 -8.64
C GLY A 369 9.69 15.32 -8.10
N ALA A 370 9.96 14.59 -7.01
CA ALA A 370 8.97 13.76 -6.32
C ALA A 370 7.93 14.59 -5.55
N LEU A 371 8.31 15.80 -5.11
CA LEU A 371 7.43 16.79 -4.49
C LEU A 371 7.43 18.07 -5.34
N LEU A 372 6.28 18.43 -5.89
CA LEU A 372 6.08 19.66 -6.64
C LEU A 372 5.61 20.78 -5.68
N CYS A 373 6.54 21.60 -5.22
CA CYS A 373 6.26 22.69 -4.29
C CYS A 373 7.25 23.85 -4.51
N ALA A 374 6.73 25.08 -4.42
CA ALA A 374 7.55 26.29 -4.43
C ALA A 374 8.10 26.57 -3.02
N ARG A 375 9.26 27.23 -2.97
CA ARG A 375 9.92 27.55 -1.69
C ARG A 375 9.04 28.46 -0.80
N GLU A 376 8.32 29.34 -1.45
CA GLU A 376 7.42 30.33 -0.86
C GLU A 376 6.25 29.65 -0.12
N GLU A 377 5.87 28.44 -0.55
CA GLU A 377 4.84 27.61 0.09
C GLU A 377 5.42 26.80 1.26
N LEU A 378 6.65 26.30 1.12
CA LEU A 378 7.31 25.51 2.17
C LEU A 378 7.69 26.34 3.39
N ARG A 379 8.14 27.58 3.19
CA ARG A 379 8.56 28.48 4.27
C ARG A 379 7.48 28.69 5.35
N PRO A 380 6.26 29.16 5.05
CA PRO A 380 5.23 29.38 6.06
C PRO A 380 4.82 28.06 6.74
N LEU A 381 4.76 26.95 6.00
CA LEU A 381 4.43 25.64 6.54
C LEU A 381 5.44 25.19 7.61
N CYS A 382 6.73 25.17 7.27
CA CYS A 382 7.77 24.67 8.16
C CYS A 382 8.20 25.68 9.24
N SER A 383 7.89 26.98 9.09
CA SER A 383 8.17 27.98 10.14
C SER A 383 7.40 27.77 11.44
N ARG A 384 6.34 26.94 11.40
CA ARG A 384 5.54 26.55 12.57
C ARG A 384 6.20 25.45 13.41
N LEU A 385 7.23 24.79 12.88
CA LEU A 385 7.95 23.72 13.56
C LEU A 385 8.96 24.29 14.58
N PRO A 386 9.35 23.51 15.61
CA PRO A 386 10.46 23.86 16.48
C PRO A 386 11.74 24.15 15.70
N HIS A 387 12.61 24.98 16.27
CA HIS A 387 13.86 25.35 15.61
C HIS A 387 14.73 24.11 15.33
N ASN A 388 15.13 23.95 14.07
CA ASN A 388 16.04 22.90 13.62
C ASN A 388 16.96 23.45 12.52
N ASN A 389 18.27 23.25 12.68
CA ASN A 389 19.29 23.84 11.80
C ASN A 389 19.14 23.37 10.35
N LEU A 390 18.89 22.07 10.14
CA LEU A 390 18.79 21.51 8.80
C LEU A 390 17.54 22.01 8.08
N MET A 391 16.39 22.03 8.76
CA MET A 391 15.14 22.58 8.24
C MET A 391 15.31 24.06 7.85
N GLN A 392 15.98 24.86 8.68
CA GLN A 392 16.29 26.25 8.34
C GLN A 392 17.16 26.35 7.09
N LEU A 393 18.16 25.47 6.92
CA LEU A 393 18.96 25.41 5.70
C LEU A 393 18.12 25.06 4.47
N VAL A 394 17.19 24.11 4.57
CA VAL A 394 16.30 23.70 3.47
C VAL A 394 15.39 24.85 3.04
N ILE A 395 14.78 25.56 4.00
CA ILE A 395 13.92 26.72 3.74
C ILE A 395 14.74 27.93 3.23
N CYS A 396 16.03 28.03 3.59
CA CYS A 396 16.87 29.19 3.25
C CYS A 396 17.73 29.01 1.98
N ARG A 397 18.18 27.81 1.63
CA ARG A 397 19.22 27.55 0.62
C ARG A 397 19.01 26.24 -0.16
N THR A 398 18.25 26.25 -1.25
CA THR A 398 18.11 25.06 -2.12
C THR A 398 18.72 25.17 -3.53
N ARG A 399 19.15 26.34 -4.02
CA ARG A 399 19.81 26.44 -5.35
C ARG A 399 21.22 25.85 -5.45
N LYS A 400 21.96 25.62 -4.34
CA LYS A 400 23.39 25.20 -4.39
C LYS A 400 23.67 23.72 -4.10
N TRP A 401 22.75 22.96 -3.51
CA TRP A 401 22.99 21.55 -3.14
C TRP A 401 22.64 20.54 -4.22
N ILE A 402 21.83 20.93 -5.21
CA ILE A 402 21.46 20.08 -6.37
C ILE A 402 22.72 19.65 -7.16
N MET A 403 23.84 20.38 -7.07
CA MET A 403 25.10 20.02 -7.72
C MET A 403 25.97 19.01 -6.95
N TRP A 404 25.74 18.77 -5.66
CA TRP A 404 26.64 17.92 -4.84
C TRP A 404 26.14 16.49 -4.61
N ALA A 405 24.84 16.21 -4.79
CA ALA A 405 24.30 14.86 -4.65
C ALA A 405 24.45 14.00 -5.93
N GLY A 406 24.84 14.61 -7.06
CA GLY A 406 25.05 13.92 -8.33
C GLY A 406 26.50 14.03 -8.81
N CYS A 407 27.46 13.39 -8.14
CA CYS A 407 28.74 13.03 -8.78
C CYS A 407 29.55 12.05 -7.92
N SER A 408 29.31 10.76 -8.14
CA SER A 408 30.33 9.72 -7.93
C SER A 408 30.00 8.42 -8.68
N VAL A 409 28.76 8.23 -9.14
CA VAL A 409 28.31 6.97 -9.78
C VAL A 409 28.20 7.03 -11.30
N CYS A 410 28.05 8.22 -11.90
CA CYS A 410 27.94 8.36 -13.35
C CYS A 410 28.97 9.38 -13.86
N GLY A 411 30.13 8.87 -14.30
CA GLY A 411 31.04 9.64 -15.14
C GLY A 411 30.36 9.99 -16.46
N GLY A 412 29.77 11.18 -16.57
CA GLY A 412 29.07 11.62 -17.77
C GLY A 412 28.65 13.08 -17.70
N GLN A 413 28.86 13.81 -18.80
CA GLN A 413 28.68 15.25 -18.95
C GLN A 413 27.25 15.73 -18.68
N TRP A 414 27.12 16.86 -17.98
CA TRP A 414 25.86 17.56 -17.76
C TRP A 414 25.50 18.47 -18.94
N GLN A 415 24.33 18.29 -19.55
CA GLN A 415 23.70 19.34 -20.36
C GLN A 415 22.87 20.26 -19.45
N LYS A 416 23.12 21.57 -19.52
CA LYS A 416 22.27 22.60 -18.91
C LYS A 416 20.90 22.60 -19.59
N GLY A 417 19.87 22.11 -18.91
CA GLY A 417 18.48 22.14 -19.38
C GLY A 417 17.59 23.05 -18.54
N LEU A 418 17.36 24.27 -19.07
CA LEU A 418 16.13 25.06 -19.07
C LEU A 418 15.28 25.14 -17.77
N TYR A 419 15.55 26.16 -16.96
CA TYR A 419 14.49 27.05 -16.47
C TYR A 419 14.94 28.49 -16.76
N ALA A 420 14.23 29.16 -17.65
CA ALA A 420 14.46 30.56 -17.98
C ALA A 420 13.99 31.42 -16.79
N ASP A 421 14.96 31.95 -16.04
CA ASP A 421 14.73 33.09 -15.14
C ASP A 421 14.39 34.31 -16.01
N GLY A 422 13.15 34.78 -15.94
CA GLY A 422 12.80 36.15 -16.29
C GLY A 422 13.17 37.07 -15.13
N GLN A 423 14.46 37.41 -15.02
CA GLN A 423 14.88 38.58 -14.25
C GLN A 423 14.76 39.81 -15.16
N SER A 424 13.93 40.78 -14.77
CA SER A 424 14.18 42.18 -15.13
C SER A 424 14.90 42.80 -13.95
N GLU A 425 16.12 43.24 -14.23
CA GLU A 425 16.91 44.14 -13.40
C GLU A 425 16.22 45.52 -13.35
N GLU A 426 16.01 46.03 -12.14
CA GLU A 426 16.32 47.40 -11.71
C GLU A 426 16.40 47.48 -10.19
#